data_AF-A0A498SQD4-F1
#
_entry.id   AF-A0A498SQD4-F1
#
_cell.length_a   1.000
_cell.length_b   1.000
_cell.length_c   1.000
_cell.angle_alpha   90.00
_cell.angle_beta   90.00
_cell.angle_gamma   90.00
#
_symmetry.space_group_name_H-M   'P 1'
#
loop_
_entity.id
_entity.type
_entity.pdbx_description
1 polymer ?
#
loop_
_entity_poly.entity_id
_entity_poly.type
_entity_poly.pdbx_seq_one_letter_code
_entity_poly.pdbx_strand_id
1 'polypeptide(L)'
;DGRVIRVGGERFEAPEVLFQPHLINVERSGLSELLFGVIQSADIDTRLEFYKHIVLSGGTTMYPGLQSRLERELKQLYLDRVLQGNTEAFQKFKIRIEAPPRRQHMVFLGGAVLANIMRDRDSDFWISKEEYEEKGLERCLRKLGIRNSLFMPVRSILSMSASKTSPADVIAQRYDNIIKSKEDKREYRGLELTNGLRVLLISDSKTDKSAASLDVNVGHLMDPWNLPGLAHFCEHMLFLGTDKYPSENEYSKFISSHGGITNAYTATDHTNYHFDIAPEHLHGALDRFVQFFLCPQFTESATEREVRAVDSEFSNSLFNDQWRMLQVERSLSKPSHDYGKFGTGNRTTLMIEALKNGIQPRKALLEFHKTYYSSDIMSFAILGKESLDDLEQMVTSLSFGNIEKKNVSRKTWSEGPYGDEQLGVKVELVPVKDLRYLTLTFPIRDYRDDYRSWPAHYVSHLIGHEGPGSLLSELKRRGWVNSLSAGDRLLARG
;
A
#
# COMPACT_ATOMS: atom_id res chain seq x y z
N ASP A 1 21.81 37.34 -4.77
CA ASP A 1 22.50 38.61 -4.47
C ASP A 1 23.60 38.48 -3.40
N GLY A 2 23.93 37.25 -2.93
CA GLY A 2 25.00 37.06 -1.95
C GLY A 2 24.68 37.61 -0.55
N ARG A 3 23.43 38.02 -0.28
CA ARG A 3 23.07 38.58 1.03
C ARG A 3 22.95 37.48 2.07
N VAL A 4 23.79 37.58 3.10
CA VAL A 4 23.71 36.74 4.30
C VAL A 4 22.81 37.44 5.31
N ILE A 5 21.58 36.96 5.44
CA ILE A 5 20.62 37.45 6.44
C ILE A 5 20.83 36.65 7.72
N ARG A 6 21.19 37.33 8.81
CA ARG A 6 21.25 36.73 10.15
C ARG A 6 19.85 36.70 10.73
N VAL A 7 19.21 35.54 10.68
CA VAL A 7 17.90 35.29 11.29
C VAL A 7 18.12 34.99 12.78
N GLY A 8 17.60 35.85 13.66
CA GLY A 8 17.72 35.77 15.10
C GLY A 8 16.42 35.28 15.74
N GLY A 9 15.68 36.20 16.37
CA GLY A 9 14.40 35.92 17.04
C GLY A 9 13.32 35.36 16.11
N GLU A 10 13.40 35.69 14.82
CA GLU A 10 12.43 35.29 13.80
C GLU A 10 12.41 33.76 13.58
N ARG A 11 13.50 33.06 13.93
CA ARG A 11 13.53 31.58 13.94
C ARG A 11 12.59 30.97 14.98
N PHE A 12 12.30 31.72 16.04
CA PHE A 12 11.42 31.30 17.14
C PHE A 12 10.02 31.87 17.00
N GLU A 13 9.88 33.06 16.43
CA GLU A 13 8.58 33.70 16.17
C GLU A 13 7.82 33.06 15.00
N ALA A 14 8.53 32.59 13.96
CA ALA A 14 7.86 32.00 12.79
C ALA A 14 7.03 30.74 13.13
N PRO A 15 7.48 29.80 13.99
CA PRO A 15 6.61 28.73 14.48
C PRO A 15 5.51 29.19 15.45
N GLU A 16 5.67 30.34 16.11
CA GLU A 16 4.71 30.82 17.12
C GLU A 16 3.36 31.16 16.49
N VAL A 17 3.32 31.53 15.20
CA VAL A 17 2.07 31.74 14.45
C VAL A 17 1.16 30.48 14.42
N LEU A 18 1.72 29.29 14.64
CA LEU A 18 0.94 28.05 14.75
C LEU A 18 0.11 28.01 16.04
N PHE A 19 0.62 28.60 17.12
CA PHE A 19 -0.04 28.66 18.43
C PHE A 19 -0.75 29.99 18.65
N GLN A 20 -0.28 31.05 17.99
CA GLN A 20 -0.76 32.41 18.09
C GLN A 20 -0.95 33.02 16.68
N PRO A 21 -1.97 32.58 15.90
CA PRO A 21 -2.19 33.08 14.55
C PRO A 21 -2.39 34.60 14.45
N HIS A 22 -2.81 35.25 15.54
CA HIS A 22 -2.97 36.70 15.61
C HIS A 22 -1.65 37.47 15.40
N LEU A 23 -0.49 36.83 15.60
CA LEU A 23 0.83 37.44 15.31
C LEU A 23 1.01 37.81 13.83
N ILE A 24 0.25 37.18 12.93
CA ILE A 24 0.20 37.50 11.49
C ILE A 24 -1.14 38.12 11.09
N ASN A 25 -1.86 38.73 12.03
CA ASN A 25 -3.19 39.30 11.85
C ASN A 25 -4.24 38.30 11.33
N VAL A 26 -4.09 37.01 11.68
CA VAL A 26 -5.09 35.98 11.38
C VAL A 26 -5.88 35.68 12.66
N GLU A 27 -7.16 36.04 12.67
CA GLU A 27 -8.08 35.72 13.77
C GLU A 27 -8.57 34.28 13.67
N ARG A 28 -7.74 33.33 14.14
CA ARG A 28 -8.09 31.92 14.28
C ARG A 28 -7.48 31.35 15.57
N SER A 29 -8.11 30.29 16.07
CA SER A 29 -7.55 29.50 17.17
C SER A 29 -6.20 28.87 16.78
N GLY A 30 -5.27 28.88 17.72
CA GLY A 30 -3.98 28.20 17.58
C GLY A 30 -4.09 26.68 17.63
N LEU A 31 -3.01 26.00 17.29
CA LEU A 31 -2.93 24.55 17.19
C LEU A 31 -3.44 23.81 18.44
N SER A 32 -3.04 24.27 19.63
CA SER A 32 -3.47 23.65 20.90
C SER A 32 -4.97 23.79 21.14
N GLU A 33 -5.54 24.95 20.81
CA GLU A 33 -6.97 25.19 20.94
C GLU A 33 -7.79 24.40 19.93
N LEU A 34 -7.29 24.29 18.69
CA LEU A 34 -7.92 23.48 17.64
C LEU A 34 -7.93 22.01 18.06
N LEU A 35 -6.79 21.47 18.51
CA LEU A 35 -6.68 20.09 18.96
C LEU A 35 -7.55 19.83 20.21
N PHE A 36 -7.54 20.76 21.17
CA PHE A 36 -8.42 20.69 22.33
C PHE A 36 -9.90 20.69 21.91
N GLY A 37 -10.29 21.57 20.99
CA GLY A 37 -11.64 21.65 20.46
C GLY A 37 -12.08 20.36 19.78
N VAL A 38 -11.21 19.75 18.98
CA VAL A 38 -11.46 18.44 18.34
C VAL A 38 -11.68 17.36 19.41
N ILE A 39 -10.81 17.28 20.42
CA ILE A 39 -10.98 16.28 21.49
C ILE A 39 -12.25 16.54 22.31
N GLN A 40 -12.61 17.80 22.57
CA GLN A 40 -13.86 18.13 23.27
C GLN A 40 -15.11 17.91 22.42
N SER A 41 -15.00 17.93 21.09
CA SER A 41 -16.11 17.60 20.20
C SER A 41 -16.42 16.10 20.14
N ALA A 42 -15.49 15.25 20.60
CA ALA A 42 -15.70 13.82 20.70
C ALA A 42 -16.58 13.43 21.91
N ASP A 43 -17.04 12.18 21.92
CA ASP A 43 -17.82 11.62 23.03
C ASP A 43 -17.02 11.63 24.33
N ILE A 44 -17.68 11.94 25.45
CA ILE A 44 -17.05 12.13 26.78
C ILE A 44 -16.18 10.93 27.15
N ASP A 45 -16.65 9.71 26.85
CA ASP A 45 -15.99 8.46 27.22
C ASP A 45 -14.68 8.22 26.44
N THR A 46 -14.53 8.81 25.24
CA THR A 46 -13.34 8.64 24.40
C THR A 46 -12.30 9.74 24.60
N ARG A 47 -12.68 10.90 25.16
CA ARG A 47 -11.79 12.09 25.27
C ARG A 47 -10.49 11.78 26.01
N LEU A 48 -10.60 11.11 27.16
CA LEU A 48 -9.44 10.72 27.97
C LEU A 48 -8.50 9.79 27.21
N GLU A 49 -9.03 8.97 26.30
CA GLU A 49 -8.22 8.08 25.48
C GLU A 49 -7.56 8.85 24.33
N PHE A 50 -8.25 9.80 23.70
CA PHE A 50 -7.64 10.67 22.69
C PHE A 50 -6.48 11.50 23.22
N TYR A 51 -6.54 12.00 24.46
CA TYR A 51 -5.39 12.66 25.08
C TYR A 51 -4.16 11.75 25.22
N LYS A 52 -4.32 10.42 25.20
CA LYS A 52 -3.20 9.46 25.28
C LYS A 52 -2.65 9.03 23.92
N HIS A 53 -3.32 9.35 22.82
CA HIS A 53 -2.98 8.85 21.47
C HIS A 53 -2.88 9.96 20.43
N ILE A 54 -2.16 11.04 20.74
CA ILE A 54 -1.88 12.13 19.79
C ILE A 54 -0.59 11.79 19.06
N VAL A 55 -0.59 11.70 17.73
CA VAL A 55 0.61 11.41 16.93
C VAL A 55 0.94 12.58 16.02
N LEU A 56 2.19 13.05 16.08
CA LEU A 56 2.69 14.14 15.22
C LEU A 56 3.24 13.57 13.90
N SER A 57 2.82 14.15 12.76
CA SER A 57 3.22 13.75 11.41
C SER A 57 3.50 14.97 10.52
N GLY A 58 4.51 14.86 9.63
CA GLY A 58 4.88 15.89 8.66
C GLY A 58 6.01 16.82 9.12
N GLY A 59 6.62 17.53 8.16
CA GLY A 59 7.84 18.32 8.37
C GLY A 59 7.74 19.44 9.42
N THR A 60 6.63 20.18 9.44
CA THR A 60 6.41 21.25 10.44
C THR A 60 6.36 20.72 11.88
N THR A 61 6.04 19.43 12.07
CA THR A 61 6.07 18.81 13.40
C THR A 61 7.48 18.51 13.93
N MET A 62 8.51 18.79 13.14
CA MET A 62 9.91 18.58 13.50
C MET A 62 10.51 19.73 14.31
N TYR A 63 9.78 20.84 14.53
CA TYR A 63 10.31 21.95 15.32
C TYR A 63 10.71 21.50 16.74
N PRO A 64 11.94 21.84 17.20
CA PRO A 64 12.39 21.50 18.55
C PRO A 64 11.43 22.03 19.62
N GLY A 65 11.05 21.17 20.56
CA GLY A 65 10.16 21.55 21.66
C GLY A 65 8.67 21.65 21.30
N LEU A 66 8.26 21.42 20.04
CA LEU A 66 6.85 21.47 19.63
C LEU A 66 5.98 20.49 20.44
N GLN A 67 6.44 19.25 20.59
CA GLN A 67 5.76 18.22 21.38
C GLN A 67 5.54 18.70 22.82
N SER A 68 6.60 19.18 23.48
CA SER A 68 6.54 19.66 24.86
C SER A 68 5.67 20.91 25.01
N ARG A 69 5.71 21.82 24.04
CA ARG A 69 4.87 23.03 23.99
C ARG A 69 3.39 22.65 23.89
N LEU A 70 3.05 21.79 22.93
CA LEU A 70 1.69 21.32 22.70
C LEU A 70 1.16 20.55 23.92
N GLU A 71 1.99 19.71 24.53
CA GLU A 71 1.64 18.98 25.76
C GLU A 71 1.34 19.92 26.91
N ARG A 72 2.18 20.94 27.12
CA ARG A 72 2.00 21.95 28.18
C ARG A 72 0.71 22.75 27.98
N GLU A 73 0.44 23.22 26.77
CA GLU A 73 -0.77 24.01 26.50
C GLU A 73 -2.04 23.17 26.59
N LEU A 74 -2.03 21.93 26.11
CA LEU A 74 -3.17 21.02 26.28
C LEU A 74 -3.44 20.69 27.75
N LYS A 75 -2.39 20.50 28.56
CA LYS A 75 -2.51 20.34 30.01
C LYS A 75 -3.16 21.57 30.66
N GLN A 76 -2.73 22.77 30.28
CA GLN A 76 -3.30 24.02 30.78
C GLN A 76 -4.78 24.17 30.38
N LEU A 77 -5.10 23.94 29.10
CA LEU A 77 -6.47 23.99 28.60
C LEU A 77 -7.38 22.97 29.30
N TYR A 78 -6.86 21.77 29.60
CA TYR A 78 -7.60 20.75 30.34
C TYR A 78 -7.84 21.15 31.80
N LEU A 79 -6.81 21.69 32.49
CA LEU A 79 -6.94 22.18 33.87
C LEU A 79 -7.97 23.31 33.96
N ASP A 80 -7.92 24.27 33.05
CA ASP A 80 -8.76 25.46 33.09
C ASP A 80 -10.19 25.19 32.65
N ARG A 81 -10.36 24.48 31.51
CA ARG A 81 -11.67 24.35 30.85
C ARG A 81 -12.43 23.07 31.23
N VAL A 82 -11.74 22.01 31.67
CA VAL A 82 -12.37 20.74 32.05
C VAL A 82 -12.39 20.58 33.57
N LEU A 83 -11.25 20.76 34.22
CA LEU A 83 -11.12 20.57 35.67
C LEU A 83 -11.45 21.81 36.49
N GLN A 84 -11.64 22.97 35.85
CA GLN A 84 -11.97 24.25 36.49
C GLN A 84 -11.02 24.59 37.66
N GLY A 85 -9.72 24.30 37.48
CA GLY A 85 -8.69 24.55 38.49
C GLY A 85 -8.50 23.44 39.54
N ASN A 86 -9.19 22.31 39.44
CA ASN A 86 -9.00 21.18 40.37
C ASN A 86 -7.64 20.47 40.16
N THR A 87 -6.69 20.78 41.02
CA THR A 87 -5.30 20.28 40.96
C THR A 87 -5.16 18.82 41.41
N GLU A 88 -6.05 18.30 42.25
CA GLU A 88 -6.01 16.90 42.69
C GLU A 88 -6.43 15.94 41.56
N ALA A 89 -7.49 16.31 40.82
CA ALA A 89 -7.92 15.56 39.64
C ALA A 89 -6.89 15.63 38.51
N PHE A 90 -6.17 16.75 38.41
CA PHE A 90 -5.14 16.96 37.39
C PHE A 90 -3.95 15.98 37.54
N GLN A 91 -3.60 15.58 38.76
CA GLN A 91 -2.54 14.58 38.98
C GLN A 91 -2.87 13.21 38.36
N LYS A 92 -4.15 12.90 38.16
CA LYS A 92 -4.62 11.66 37.53
C LYS A 92 -4.70 11.76 36.01
N PHE A 93 -4.64 12.97 35.45
CA PHE A 93 -4.74 13.21 34.01
C PHE A 93 -3.42 12.83 33.32
N LYS A 94 -3.51 11.93 32.34
CA LYS A 94 -2.38 11.50 31.51
C LYS A 94 -2.60 11.94 30.08
N ILE A 95 -1.63 12.67 29.56
CA ILE A 95 -1.54 13.04 28.14
C ILE A 95 -0.29 12.38 27.58
N ARG A 96 -0.38 11.91 26.34
CA ARG A 96 0.77 11.38 25.59
C ARG A 96 0.67 11.89 24.16
N ILE A 97 1.65 12.70 23.82
CA ILE A 97 1.88 13.15 22.45
C ILE A 97 3.09 12.37 21.95
N GLU A 98 2.88 11.52 20.96
CA GLU A 98 3.93 10.78 20.30
C GLU A 98 4.51 11.61 19.17
N ALA A 99 5.82 11.82 19.22
CA ALA A 99 6.57 12.46 18.15
C ALA A 99 7.57 11.44 17.60
N PRO A 100 7.11 10.49 16.75
CA PRO A 100 7.99 9.46 16.21
C PRO A 100 9.21 10.10 15.54
N PRO A 101 10.43 9.53 15.69
CA PRO A 101 11.62 10.07 15.04
C PRO A 101 11.49 10.16 13.50
N ARG A 102 10.70 9.26 12.88
CA ARG A 102 10.46 9.19 11.42
C ARG A 102 9.25 10.01 10.94
N ARG A 103 8.66 10.87 11.77
CA ARG A 103 7.39 11.54 11.46
C ARG A 103 7.41 12.44 10.23
N GLN A 104 8.58 12.92 9.81
CA GLN A 104 8.76 13.64 8.55
C GLN A 104 8.43 12.78 7.31
N HIS A 105 8.60 11.46 7.40
CA HIS A 105 8.40 10.52 6.30
C HIS A 105 7.03 9.83 6.33
N MET A 106 6.19 10.08 7.34
CA MET A 106 4.84 9.49 7.35
C MET A 106 3.99 9.95 6.15
N VAL A 107 4.29 11.12 5.58
CA VAL A 107 3.66 11.62 4.34
C VAL A 107 4.11 10.81 3.11
N PHE A 108 5.29 10.19 3.15
CA PHE A 108 5.86 9.34 2.08
C PHE A 108 5.08 8.03 1.88
N LEU A 109 4.31 7.55 2.88
CA LEU A 109 3.36 6.44 2.70
C LEU A 109 2.37 6.70 1.55
N GLY A 110 2.04 7.97 1.25
CA GLY A 110 1.25 8.33 0.06
C GLY A 110 1.95 7.99 -1.27
N GLY A 111 3.28 7.89 -1.30
CA GLY A 111 4.05 7.39 -2.44
C GLY A 111 3.82 5.92 -2.73
N ALA A 112 3.59 5.09 -1.70
CA ALA A 112 3.20 3.69 -1.87
C ALA A 112 1.80 3.56 -2.51
N VAL A 113 0.89 4.49 -2.19
CA VAL A 113 -0.43 4.59 -2.84
C VAL A 113 -0.29 5.00 -4.30
N LEU A 114 0.60 5.93 -4.63
CA LEU A 114 0.84 6.34 -6.01
C LEU A 114 1.45 5.20 -6.85
N ALA A 115 2.38 4.42 -6.29
CA ALA A 115 2.93 3.23 -6.95
C ALA A 115 1.84 2.18 -7.24
N ASN A 116 0.87 2.00 -6.33
CA ASN A 116 -0.31 1.15 -6.55
C ASN A 116 -1.15 1.64 -7.75
N ILE A 117 -1.36 2.95 -7.88
CA ILE A 117 -2.10 3.56 -9.00
C ILE A 117 -1.38 3.37 -10.36
N MET A 118 -0.05 3.32 -10.36
CA MET A 118 0.77 3.23 -11.58
C MET A 118 0.78 1.83 -12.23
N ARG A 119 0.38 0.76 -11.52
CA ARG A 119 0.55 -0.63 -12.01
C ARG A 119 -0.25 -0.96 -13.29
N ASP A 120 -1.20 -0.10 -13.68
CA ASP A 120 -2.24 -0.35 -14.70
C ASP A 120 -2.02 0.36 -16.05
N ARG A 121 -0.93 1.10 -16.23
CA ARG A 121 -0.75 1.98 -17.41
C ARG A 121 0.53 1.63 -18.17
N ASP A 122 0.42 1.42 -19.49
CA ASP A 122 1.56 1.20 -20.40
C ASP A 122 2.33 2.50 -20.72
N SER A 123 3.25 2.45 -21.69
CA SER A 123 4.24 3.46 -22.13
C SER A 123 3.77 4.90 -22.43
N ASP A 124 2.47 5.16 -22.30
CA ASP A 124 1.81 6.42 -22.66
C ASP A 124 1.28 7.21 -21.45
N PHE A 125 1.73 6.90 -20.23
CA PHE A 125 1.29 7.59 -19.01
C PHE A 125 1.82 9.03 -18.87
N TRP A 126 3.00 9.31 -19.43
CA TRP A 126 3.69 10.59 -19.24
C TRP A 126 3.31 11.61 -20.32
N ILE A 127 3.05 12.85 -19.87
CA ILE A 127 2.70 13.96 -20.75
C ILE A 127 3.70 15.08 -20.54
N SER A 128 4.45 15.39 -21.59
CA SER A 128 5.35 16.53 -21.58
C SER A 128 4.56 17.84 -21.73
N LYS A 129 5.14 18.93 -21.23
CA LYS A 129 4.57 20.27 -21.36
C LYS A 129 4.40 20.69 -22.83
N GLU A 130 5.41 20.43 -23.66
CA GLU A 130 5.34 20.70 -25.11
C GLU A 130 4.21 19.90 -25.79
N GLU A 131 4.00 18.64 -25.40
CA GLU A 131 2.91 17.84 -25.94
C GLU A 131 1.53 18.38 -25.53
N TYR A 132 1.42 18.94 -24.32
CA TYR A 132 0.21 19.61 -23.85
C TYR A 132 -0.05 20.94 -24.59
N GLU A 133 0.99 21.73 -24.83
CA GLU A 133 0.89 23.02 -25.50
C GLU A 133 0.63 22.87 -27.01
N GLU A 134 1.26 21.89 -27.69
CA GLU A 134 1.03 21.63 -29.12
C GLU A 134 -0.30 20.93 -29.42
N LYS A 135 -0.63 19.89 -28.64
CA LYS A 135 -1.69 18.94 -29.00
C LYS A 135 -2.97 19.14 -28.19
N GLY A 136 -2.93 20.05 -27.21
CA GLY A 136 -4.06 20.42 -26.38
C GLY A 136 -4.53 19.29 -25.43
N LEU A 137 -5.42 19.68 -24.52
CA LEU A 137 -5.96 18.81 -23.49
C LEU A 137 -6.55 17.50 -24.05
N GLU A 138 -7.18 17.52 -25.23
CA GLU A 138 -7.90 16.38 -25.79
C GLU A 138 -6.99 15.21 -26.23
N ARG A 139 -5.78 15.48 -26.76
CA ARG A 139 -4.82 14.42 -27.11
C ARG A 139 -4.07 13.90 -25.88
N CYS A 140 -3.85 14.78 -24.89
CA CYS A 140 -3.34 14.41 -23.58
C CYS A 140 -4.32 13.48 -22.84
N LEU A 141 -5.60 13.83 -22.82
CA LEU A 141 -6.66 13.00 -22.24
C LEU A 141 -6.76 11.62 -22.91
N ARG A 142 -6.45 11.53 -24.22
CA ARG A 142 -6.39 10.28 -24.99
C ARG A 142 -5.28 9.33 -24.51
N LYS A 143 -4.06 9.84 -24.30
CA LYS A 143 -2.90 9.09 -23.77
C LYS A 143 -3.15 8.55 -22.37
N LEU A 144 -3.82 9.36 -21.56
CA LEU A 144 -4.25 9.01 -20.21
C LEU A 144 -5.48 8.08 -20.19
N GLY A 145 -5.70 7.32 -21.27
CA GLY A 145 -6.62 6.19 -21.33
C GLY A 145 -8.01 6.47 -21.92
N ILE A 146 -8.16 7.39 -22.88
CA ILE A 146 -9.46 7.58 -23.57
C ILE A 146 -9.31 7.37 -25.08
N ARG A 147 -9.39 6.13 -25.60
CA ARG A 147 -10.19 5.75 -26.81
C ARG A 147 -10.01 4.32 -27.34
N ASN A 148 -11.18 3.73 -27.63
CA ASN A 148 -11.62 2.73 -28.63
C ASN A 148 -10.62 1.76 -29.27
N SER A 149 -10.93 0.48 -29.05
CA SER A 149 -10.36 -0.78 -29.57
C SER A 149 -10.35 -0.92 -31.09
N LEU A 150 -9.46 -1.78 -31.63
CA LEU A 150 -9.81 -2.93 -32.50
C LEU A 150 -8.55 -3.77 -32.97
N PHE A 151 -8.61 -5.08 -32.70
CA PHE A 151 -8.06 -6.30 -33.40
C PHE A 151 -6.57 -6.78 -33.37
N MET A 152 -6.49 -8.10 -33.10
CA MET A 152 -5.43 -9.17 -33.11
C MET A 152 -4.63 -9.36 -34.44
N PRO A 153 -3.61 -10.28 -34.60
CA PRO A 153 -3.26 -11.51 -33.83
C PRO A 153 -1.74 -11.84 -33.59
N VAL A 154 -1.55 -12.96 -32.88
CA VAL A 154 -0.34 -13.63 -32.34
C VAL A 154 0.44 -14.45 -33.40
N ARG A 155 1.79 -14.57 -33.29
CA ARG A 155 2.53 -15.84 -33.52
C ARG A 155 4.03 -15.87 -33.13
N SER A 156 4.37 -16.98 -32.44
CA SER A 156 5.56 -17.84 -32.59
C SER A 156 6.91 -17.51 -31.91
N ILE A 157 7.09 -18.22 -30.79
CA ILE A 157 8.29 -18.77 -30.12
C ILE A 157 9.50 -19.03 -31.04
N LEU A 158 10.72 -18.73 -30.56
CA LEU A 158 11.93 -19.56 -30.76
C LEU A 158 12.99 -19.24 -29.69
N SER A 159 13.78 -20.27 -29.41
CA SER A 159 14.69 -20.48 -28.28
C SER A 159 16.06 -19.79 -28.40
N MET A 160 16.71 -19.60 -27.25
CA MET A 160 18.07 -20.08 -26.91
C MET A 160 18.95 -19.08 -26.16
N SER A 161 19.73 -19.65 -25.23
CA SER A 161 21.09 -19.27 -24.84
C SER A 161 21.27 -17.91 -24.15
N ALA A 162 21.51 -17.98 -22.84
CA ALA A 162 22.01 -16.87 -22.03
C ALA A 162 23.34 -16.32 -22.59
N SER A 163 23.28 -15.16 -23.24
CA SER A 163 24.45 -14.32 -23.51
C SER A 163 24.55 -13.22 -22.46
N LYS A 164 25.75 -13.00 -21.93
CA LYS A 164 26.10 -11.86 -21.09
C LYS A 164 25.83 -10.56 -21.88
N THR A 165 24.69 -9.93 -21.65
CA THR A 165 24.31 -8.63 -22.22
C THR A 165 25.07 -7.51 -21.53
N SER A 166 25.45 -6.49 -22.30
CA SER A 166 26.01 -5.27 -21.74
C SER A 166 24.92 -4.51 -20.96
N PRO A 167 25.25 -3.67 -19.96
CA PRO A 167 24.25 -2.92 -19.19
C PRO A 167 23.34 -2.02 -20.05
N ALA A 168 23.78 -1.65 -21.26
CA ALA A 168 23.02 -0.84 -22.20
C ALA A 168 21.90 -1.61 -22.93
N ASP A 169 21.93 -2.95 -22.92
CA ASP A 169 20.99 -3.80 -23.66
C ASP A 169 19.76 -4.23 -22.84
N VAL A 170 19.65 -3.80 -21.57
CA VAL A 170 18.58 -4.22 -20.65
C VAL A 170 17.42 -3.22 -20.61
N ILE A 171 17.64 -1.95 -20.95
CA ILE A 171 16.59 -0.92 -20.96
C ILE A 171 15.93 -0.87 -22.34
N ALA A 172 14.62 -1.13 -22.40
CA ALA A 172 13.82 -0.95 -23.62
C ALA A 172 13.37 0.50 -23.79
N GLN A 173 12.92 1.15 -22.72
CA GLN A 173 12.41 2.52 -22.76
C GLN A 173 12.68 3.28 -21.46
N ARG A 174 12.98 4.59 -21.57
CA ARG A 174 13.12 5.52 -20.43
C ARG A 174 12.01 6.57 -20.44
N TYR A 175 11.60 6.98 -19.26
CA TYR A 175 10.60 8.01 -19.04
C TYR A 175 11.06 8.99 -17.96
N ASP A 176 11.63 10.13 -18.36
CA ASP A 176 12.18 11.10 -17.41
C ASP A 176 11.13 12.11 -16.88
N ASN A 177 10.01 12.26 -17.58
CA ASN A 177 9.01 13.30 -17.30
C ASN A 177 7.87 12.80 -16.41
N ILE A 178 8.22 12.46 -15.17
CA ILE A 178 7.29 11.94 -14.17
C ILE A 178 6.49 13.08 -13.52
N ILE A 179 5.18 13.12 -13.73
CA ILE A 179 4.30 14.12 -13.10
C ILE A 179 4.31 13.93 -11.58
N LYS A 180 4.66 15.01 -10.87
CA LYS A 180 4.71 15.09 -9.41
C LYS A 180 4.20 16.45 -8.94
N SER A 181 3.99 16.58 -7.63
CA SER A 181 3.67 17.88 -7.03
C SER A 181 4.82 18.88 -7.24
N LYS A 182 4.50 20.17 -7.41
CA LYS A 182 5.52 21.24 -7.54
C LYS A 182 6.41 21.36 -6.30
N GLU A 183 5.90 20.96 -5.15
CA GLU A 183 6.65 20.98 -3.89
C GLU A 183 7.55 19.76 -3.70
N ASP A 184 7.37 18.72 -4.52
CA ASP A 184 8.13 17.50 -4.43
C ASP A 184 9.53 17.66 -5.03
N LYS A 185 10.54 17.58 -4.15
CA LYS A 185 11.95 17.76 -4.52
C LYS A 185 12.62 16.49 -5.01
N ARG A 186 11.99 15.32 -4.87
CA ARG A 186 12.52 14.04 -5.33
C ARG A 186 12.56 13.97 -6.84
N GLU A 187 13.54 13.33 -7.41
CA GLU A 187 13.63 13.09 -8.85
C GLU A 187 13.11 11.70 -9.17
N TYR A 188 12.57 11.53 -10.38
CA TYR A 188 11.91 10.30 -10.76
C TYR A 188 12.26 9.94 -12.20
N ARG A 189 12.44 8.64 -12.46
CA ARG A 189 12.58 8.10 -13.81
C ARG A 189 11.83 6.78 -13.91
N GLY A 190 10.98 6.64 -14.90
CA GLY A 190 10.37 5.37 -15.26
C GLY A 190 11.28 4.63 -16.24
N LEU A 191 11.34 3.30 -16.13
CA LEU A 191 12.00 2.44 -17.10
C LEU A 191 11.06 1.30 -17.49
N GLU A 192 11.20 0.82 -18.72
CA GLU A 192 10.73 -0.49 -19.13
C GLU A 192 11.95 -1.30 -19.55
N LEU A 193 12.15 -2.45 -18.93
CA LEU A 193 13.25 -3.35 -19.29
C LEU A 193 12.87 -4.20 -20.51
N THR A 194 13.86 -4.77 -21.20
CA THR A 194 13.64 -5.63 -22.38
C THR A 194 12.84 -6.90 -22.07
N ASN A 195 12.83 -7.35 -20.81
CA ASN A 195 11.97 -8.43 -20.34
C ASN A 195 10.54 -7.97 -19.97
N GLY A 196 10.20 -6.69 -20.14
CA GLY A 196 8.87 -6.13 -19.84
C GLY A 196 8.66 -5.74 -18.37
N LEU A 197 9.68 -5.85 -17.51
CA LEU A 197 9.60 -5.33 -16.15
C LEU A 197 9.51 -3.80 -16.18
N ARG A 198 8.48 -3.26 -15.53
CA ARG A 198 8.27 -1.82 -15.38
C ARG A 198 8.92 -1.36 -14.08
N VAL A 199 9.76 -0.33 -14.15
CA VAL A 199 10.55 0.16 -13.02
C VAL A 199 10.29 1.65 -12.79
N LEU A 200 10.15 2.06 -11.54
CA LEU A 200 10.16 3.46 -11.11
C LEU A 200 11.36 3.72 -10.21
N LEU A 201 12.28 4.54 -10.67
CA LEU A 201 13.39 5.06 -9.89
C LEU A 201 12.97 6.35 -9.20
N ILE A 202 13.32 6.50 -7.92
CA ILE A 202 13.06 7.67 -7.10
C ILE A 202 14.38 8.09 -6.43
N SER A 203 14.95 9.20 -6.88
CA SER A 203 16.15 9.76 -6.23
C SER A 203 15.73 10.80 -5.19
N ASP A 204 16.13 10.56 -3.95
CA ASP A 204 15.98 11.47 -2.82
C ASP A 204 17.31 11.59 -2.09
N SER A 205 18.14 12.56 -2.49
CA SER A 205 19.45 12.82 -1.85
C SER A 205 19.36 13.10 -0.34
N LYS A 206 18.17 13.40 0.20
CA LYS A 206 17.94 13.70 1.63
C LYS A 206 17.28 12.55 2.40
N THR A 207 16.99 11.43 1.76
CA THR A 207 16.32 10.32 2.46
C THR A 207 17.24 9.72 3.53
N ASP A 208 16.72 9.41 4.71
CA ASP A 208 17.47 8.67 5.74
C ASP A 208 17.43 7.14 5.50
N LYS A 209 16.55 6.69 4.60
CA LYS A 209 16.39 5.28 4.22
C LYS A 209 16.11 5.14 2.74
N SER A 210 16.79 4.19 2.12
CA SER A 210 16.40 3.69 0.82
C SER A 210 15.29 2.65 0.97
N ALA A 211 14.53 2.41 -0.08
CA ALA A 211 13.44 1.43 -0.06
C ALA A 211 13.23 0.83 -1.45
N ALA A 212 12.67 -0.36 -1.49
CA ALA A 212 12.22 -0.95 -2.74
C ALA A 212 10.94 -1.77 -2.55
N SER A 213 10.13 -1.86 -3.61
CA SER A 213 8.91 -2.67 -3.64
C SER A 213 8.74 -3.30 -5.02
N LEU A 214 8.47 -4.60 -5.07
CA LEU A 214 8.12 -5.31 -6.29
C LEU A 214 6.74 -5.94 -6.13
N ASP A 215 5.86 -5.61 -7.06
CA ASP A 215 4.50 -6.11 -7.15
C ASP A 215 4.40 -7.11 -8.30
N VAL A 216 3.86 -8.29 -8.02
CA VAL A 216 3.53 -9.31 -9.03
C VAL A 216 2.01 -9.31 -9.16
N ASN A 217 1.46 -9.12 -10.38
CA ASN A 217 0.01 -9.16 -10.64
C ASN A 217 -0.57 -10.59 -10.58
N VAL A 218 -0.31 -11.26 -9.46
CA VAL A 218 -0.74 -12.61 -9.10
C VAL A 218 -1.03 -12.58 -7.60
N GLY A 219 -2.28 -12.80 -7.21
CA GLY A 219 -2.73 -12.98 -5.83
C GLY A 219 -3.54 -14.28 -5.67
N HIS A 220 -4.23 -14.42 -4.54
CA HIS A 220 -4.88 -15.68 -4.15
C HIS A 220 -6.07 -16.09 -5.04
N LEU A 221 -6.63 -15.21 -5.86
CA LEU A 221 -7.67 -15.63 -6.81
C LEU A 221 -7.12 -16.54 -7.93
N MET A 222 -5.81 -16.55 -8.13
CA MET A 222 -5.12 -17.47 -9.04
C MET A 222 -4.80 -18.82 -8.39
N ASP A 223 -5.10 -19.00 -7.11
CA ASP A 223 -4.89 -20.28 -6.43
C ASP A 223 -5.68 -21.39 -7.13
N PRO A 224 -5.09 -22.59 -7.27
CA PRO A 224 -5.86 -23.77 -7.66
C PRO A 224 -7.00 -24.01 -6.66
N TRP A 225 -8.20 -24.35 -7.15
CA TRP A 225 -9.36 -24.63 -6.28
C TRP A 225 -9.11 -25.80 -5.31
N ASN A 226 -8.21 -26.72 -5.67
CA ASN A 226 -7.78 -27.84 -4.84
C ASN A 226 -6.56 -27.52 -3.96
N LEU A 227 -6.05 -26.28 -3.98
CA LEU A 227 -4.98 -25.83 -3.10
C LEU A 227 -5.14 -24.34 -2.68
N PRO A 228 -6.21 -23.97 -1.94
CA PRO A 228 -6.41 -22.60 -1.49
C PRO A 228 -5.31 -22.12 -0.53
N GLY A 229 -4.84 -20.88 -0.75
CA GLY A 229 -3.75 -20.24 -0.01
C GLY A 229 -2.37 -20.39 -0.64
N LEU A 230 -2.27 -20.93 -1.86
CA LEU A 230 -0.98 -21.22 -2.49
C LEU A 230 -0.17 -19.96 -2.81
N ALA A 231 -0.81 -18.88 -3.27
CA ALA A 231 -0.15 -17.61 -3.53
C ALA A 231 0.43 -17.01 -2.24
N HIS A 232 -0.36 -17.03 -1.16
CA HIS A 232 0.06 -16.57 0.16
C HIS A 232 1.19 -17.43 0.73
N PHE A 233 1.09 -18.74 0.55
CA PHE A 233 2.17 -19.64 0.94
C PHE A 233 3.45 -19.41 0.12
N CYS A 234 3.32 -19.13 -1.18
CA CYS A 234 4.45 -18.78 -2.04
C CYS A 234 5.13 -17.50 -1.56
N GLU A 235 4.36 -16.49 -1.13
CA GLU A 235 4.87 -15.27 -0.54
C GLU A 235 5.82 -15.51 0.62
N HIS A 236 5.37 -16.26 1.63
CA HIS A 236 6.19 -16.60 2.79
C HIS A 236 7.47 -17.33 2.40
N MET A 237 7.35 -18.28 1.47
CA MET A 237 8.44 -19.16 1.09
C MET A 237 9.56 -18.44 0.31
N LEU A 238 9.31 -17.28 -0.30
CA LEU A 238 10.36 -16.50 -0.99
C LEU A 238 11.38 -15.89 -0.04
N PHE A 239 11.03 -15.68 1.23
CA PHE A 239 11.95 -15.17 2.24
C PHE A 239 12.96 -16.22 2.72
N LEU A 240 12.72 -17.50 2.46
CA LEU A 240 13.40 -18.64 3.09
C LEU A 240 14.54 -19.22 2.23
N GLY A 241 15.29 -18.34 1.58
CA GLY A 241 16.51 -18.70 0.87
C GLY A 241 16.35 -18.87 -0.65
N THR A 242 17.45 -18.57 -1.34
CA THR A 242 17.58 -18.59 -2.81
C THR A 242 18.90 -19.25 -3.19
N ASP A 243 19.11 -19.63 -4.44
CA ASP A 243 20.35 -20.33 -4.81
C ASP A 243 21.61 -19.51 -4.52
N LYS A 244 21.57 -18.19 -4.74
CA LYS A 244 22.68 -17.28 -4.44
C LYS A 244 22.84 -17.02 -2.94
N TYR A 245 21.74 -17.04 -2.19
CA TYR A 245 21.71 -16.81 -0.74
C TYR A 245 20.91 -17.93 -0.04
N PRO A 246 21.51 -19.12 0.15
CA PRO A 246 20.79 -20.32 0.56
C PRO A 246 20.42 -20.35 2.05
N SER A 247 20.99 -19.47 2.86
CA SER A 247 20.62 -19.39 4.27
C SER A 247 19.23 -18.75 4.42
N GLU A 248 18.31 -19.48 5.05
CA GLU A 248 16.89 -19.12 5.12
C GLU A 248 16.61 -17.75 5.75
N ASN A 249 17.49 -17.25 6.62
CA ASN A 249 17.33 -15.95 7.27
C ASN A 249 18.28 -14.89 6.74
N GLU A 250 19.05 -15.16 5.67
CA GLU A 250 20.05 -14.24 5.14
C GLU A 250 19.45 -12.88 4.76
N TYR A 251 18.31 -12.89 4.06
CA TYR A 251 17.64 -11.67 3.64
C TYR A 251 17.15 -10.86 4.85
N SER A 252 16.34 -11.46 5.72
CA SER A 252 15.79 -10.79 6.89
C SER A 252 16.88 -10.31 7.86
N LYS A 253 17.95 -11.09 8.03
CA LYS A 253 19.11 -10.71 8.84
C LYS A 253 19.86 -9.54 8.23
N PHE A 254 20.10 -9.54 6.91
CA PHE A 254 20.76 -8.44 6.23
C PHE A 254 19.95 -7.14 6.34
N ILE A 255 18.64 -7.17 6.10
CA ILE A 255 17.79 -5.99 6.21
C ILE A 255 17.81 -5.45 7.65
N SER A 256 17.59 -6.30 8.65
CA SER A 256 17.54 -5.88 10.06
C SER A 256 18.89 -5.40 10.61
N SER A 257 20.01 -6.02 10.22
CA SER A 257 21.36 -5.60 10.67
C SER A 257 21.78 -4.23 10.13
N HIS A 258 21.13 -3.76 9.06
CA HIS A 258 21.38 -2.47 8.41
C HIS A 258 20.22 -1.48 8.61
N GLY A 259 19.51 -1.60 9.74
CA GLY A 259 18.49 -0.64 10.18
C GLY A 259 17.18 -0.68 9.38
N GLY A 260 17.00 -1.70 8.54
CA GLY A 260 15.86 -1.90 7.68
C GLY A 260 14.75 -2.76 8.26
N ILE A 261 13.60 -2.79 7.59
CA ILE A 261 12.47 -3.68 7.82
C ILE A 261 11.98 -4.18 6.47
N THR A 262 11.48 -5.41 6.41
CA THR A 262 10.86 -6.00 5.22
C THR A 262 9.50 -6.58 5.56
N ASN A 263 8.61 -6.64 4.57
CA ASN A 263 7.34 -7.33 4.64
C ASN A 263 6.84 -7.69 3.24
N ALA A 264 5.77 -8.48 3.18
CA ALA A 264 5.00 -8.71 1.97
C ALA A 264 3.51 -8.85 2.31
N TYR A 265 2.66 -8.87 1.29
CA TYR A 265 1.27 -9.26 1.43
C TYR A 265 0.70 -9.81 0.12
N THR A 266 -0.22 -10.76 0.25
CA THR A 266 -0.94 -11.38 -0.85
C THR A 266 -2.39 -10.87 -0.86
N ALA A 267 -2.71 -10.05 -1.86
CA ALA A 267 -4.06 -9.59 -2.12
C ALA A 267 -4.83 -10.57 -3.02
N THR A 268 -6.01 -10.16 -3.49
CA THR A 268 -6.86 -10.94 -4.41
C THR A 268 -6.18 -11.20 -5.74
N ASP A 269 -5.63 -10.16 -6.38
CA ASP A 269 -5.08 -10.21 -7.73
C ASP A 269 -3.59 -9.84 -7.84
N HIS A 270 -2.91 -9.57 -6.72
CA HIS A 270 -1.48 -9.27 -6.68
C HIS A 270 -0.80 -9.71 -5.38
N THR A 271 0.52 -9.80 -5.42
CA THR A 271 1.40 -10.06 -4.27
C THR A 271 2.51 -9.03 -4.27
N ASN A 272 2.67 -8.30 -3.17
CA ASN A 272 3.65 -7.23 -3.05
C ASN A 272 4.74 -7.59 -2.06
N TYR A 273 6.00 -7.37 -2.42
CA TYR A 273 7.16 -7.53 -1.55
C TYR A 273 7.87 -6.20 -1.41
N HIS A 274 8.25 -5.81 -0.20
CA HIS A 274 8.90 -4.53 0.00
C HIS A 274 9.85 -4.50 1.20
N PHE A 275 10.82 -3.59 1.15
CA PHE A 275 11.72 -3.33 2.27
C PHE A 275 12.16 -1.87 2.32
N ASP A 276 12.60 -1.44 3.51
CA ASP A 276 13.42 -0.26 3.71
C ASP A 276 14.80 -0.66 4.25
N ILE A 277 15.83 0.16 4.04
CA ILE A 277 17.19 -0.08 4.52
C ILE A 277 17.98 1.23 4.59
N ALA A 278 19.06 1.27 5.38
CA ALA A 278 20.02 2.37 5.31
C ALA A 278 20.61 2.50 3.88
N PRO A 279 20.73 3.74 3.33
CA PRO A 279 21.02 3.95 1.91
C PRO A 279 22.30 3.29 1.40
N GLU A 280 23.38 3.34 2.18
CA GLU A 280 24.67 2.69 1.92
C GLU A 280 24.59 1.17 1.68
N HIS A 281 23.49 0.52 2.06
CA HIS A 281 23.28 -0.92 1.92
C HIS A 281 22.19 -1.29 0.88
N LEU A 282 21.65 -0.29 0.15
CA LEU A 282 20.59 -0.50 -0.85
C LEU A 282 20.98 -1.54 -1.89
N HIS A 283 22.15 -1.41 -2.51
CA HIS A 283 22.63 -2.36 -3.52
C HIS A 283 22.66 -3.81 -2.98
N GLY A 284 23.17 -4.01 -1.76
CA GLY A 284 23.25 -5.33 -1.14
C GLY A 284 21.88 -5.94 -0.81
N ALA A 285 20.89 -5.10 -0.49
CA ALA A 285 19.52 -5.55 -0.28
C ALA A 285 18.84 -5.92 -1.60
N LEU A 286 19.02 -5.12 -2.64
CA LEU A 286 18.49 -5.39 -3.98
C LEU A 286 19.04 -6.68 -4.59
N ASP A 287 20.33 -6.94 -4.41
CA ASP A 287 20.97 -8.15 -4.92
C ASP A 287 20.38 -9.43 -4.31
N ARG A 288 19.98 -9.38 -3.04
CA ARG A 288 19.25 -10.48 -2.37
C ARG A 288 17.78 -10.53 -2.80
N PHE A 289 17.15 -9.36 -2.87
CA PHE A 289 15.73 -9.22 -3.18
C PHE A 289 15.37 -9.75 -4.57
N VAL A 290 16.20 -9.46 -5.59
CA VAL A 290 15.92 -9.92 -6.96
C VAL A 290 15.94 -11.45 -7.08
N GLN A 291 16.66 -12.16 -6.20
CA GLN A 291 16.75 -13.61 -6.25
C GLN A 291 15.41 -14.31 -5.95
N PHE A 292 14.49 -13.64 -5.24
CA PHE A 292 13.14 -14.15 -4.96
C PHE A 292 12.39 -14.46 -6.28
N PHE A 293 12.67 -13.68 -7.31
CA PHE A 293 12.01 -13.73 -8.60
C PHE A 293 12.79 -14.56 -9.64
N LEU A 294 13.97 -15.07 -9.28
CA LEU A 294 14.85 -15.85 -10.15
C LEU A 294 14.88 -17.33 -9.77
N CYS A 295 15.34 -17.64 -8.55
CA CYS A 295 15.62 -19.01 -8.14
C CYS A 295 15.41 -19.22 -6.62
N PRO A 296 14.16 -19.16 -6.13
CA PRO A 296 13.85 -19.56 -4.77
C PRO A 296 14.02 -21.07 -4.57
N GLN A 297 14.59 -21.49 -3.44
CA GLN A 297 14.92 -22.91 -3.21
C GLN A 297 13.69 -23.76 -2.85
N PHE A 298 12.72 -23.13 -2.18
CA PHE A 298 11.54 -23.78 -1.60
C PHE A 298 11.89 -25.10 -0.93
N THR A 299 12.82 -25.08 0.05
CA THR A 299 13.31 -26.33 0.66
C THR A 299 12.17 -27.11 1.33
N GLU A 300 12.26 -28.44 1.33
CA GLU A 300 11.23 -29.29 1.92
C GLU A 300 11.07 -29.04 3.43
N SER A 301 12.19 -28.85 4.14
CA SER A 301 12.21 -28.52 5.57
C SER A 301 11.60 -27.16 5.90
N ALA A 302 11.72 -26.16 5.01
CA ALA A 302 11.06 -24.87 5.16
C ALA A 302 9.56 -24.99 4.89
N THR A 303 9.17 -25.73 3.85
CA THR A 303 7.77 -25.91 3.42
C THR A 303 6.88 -26.35 4.59
N GLU A 304 7.25 -27.42 5.31
CA GLU A 304 6.42 -27.93 6.42
C GLU A 304 6.30 -26.97 7.60
N ARG A 305 7.39 -26.26 7.93
CA ARG A 305 7.39 -25.28 9.03
C ARG A 305 6.55 -24.07 8.66
N GLU A 306 6.68 -23.62 7.42
CA GLU A 306 6.02 -22.41 6.96
C GLU A 306 4.51 -22.60 6.78
N VAL A 307 4.06 -23.82 6.42
CA VAL A 307 2.63 -24.17 6.51
C VAL A 307 2.07 -23.98 7.93
N ARG A 308 2.86 -24.28 8.98
CA ARG A 308 2.42 -24.05 10.38
C ARG A 308 2.37 -22.56 10.73
N ALA A 309 3.22 -21.74 10.13
CA ALA A 309 3.17 -20.29 10.29
C ALA A 309 1.89 -19.72 9.66
N VAL A 310 1.57 -20.11 8.42
CA VAL A 310 0.31 -19.74 7.74
C VAL A 310 -0.92 -20.21 8.53
N ASP A 311 -0.89 -21.43 9.08
CA ASP A 311 -1.96 -21.96 9.93
C ASP A 311 -2.16 -21.14 11.22
N SER A 312 -1.07 -20.64 11.80
CA SER A 312 -1.11 -19.77 12.98
C SER A 312 -1.68 -18.39 12.65
N GLU A 313 -1.36 -17.83 11.48
CA GLU A 313 -1.95 -16.58 11.00
C GLU A 313 -3.47 -16.71 10.75
N PHE A 314 -3.89 -17.80 10.10
CA PHE A 314 -5.30 -18.12 9.95
C PHE A 314 -6.00 -18.25 11.32
N SER A 315 -5.38 -18.93 12.27
CA SER A 315 -5.92 -19.09 13.63
C SER A 315 -6.11 -17.75 14.34
N ASN A 316 -5.18 -16.81 14.18
CA ASN A 316 -5.32 -15.45 14.71
C ASN A 316 -6.49 -14.70 14.07
N SER A 317 -6.79 -14.99 12.81
CA SER A 317 -7.88 -14.36 12.05
C SER A 317 -9.28 -14.87 12.44
N LEU A 318 -9.39 -16.07 13.05
CA LEU A 318 -10.68 -16.68 13.42
C LEU A 318 -11.53 -15.85 14.39
N PHE A 319 -10.88 -15.02 15.22
CA PHE A 319 -11.52 -14.17 16.21
C PHE A 319 -11.64 -12.70 15.76
N ASN A 320 -11.22 -12.40 14.53
CA ASN A 320 -11.33 -11.08 13.95
C ASN A 320 -12.62 -10.96 13.12
N ASP A 321 -13.58 -10.17 13.60
CA ASP A 321 -14.86 -9.97 12.94
C ASP A 321 -14.75 -9.47 11.49
N GLN A 322 -13.73 -8.66 11.15
CA GLN A 322 -13.54 -8.19 9.77
C GLN A 322 -13.18 -9.34 8.81
N TRP A 323 -12.24 -10.21 9.21
CA TRP A 323 -11.86 -11.38 8.43
C TRP A 323 -13.01 -12.38 8.30
N ARG A 324 -13.76 -12.60 9.38
CA ARG A 324 -14.96 -13.46 9.38
C ARG A 324 -16.02 -12.94 8.42
N MET A 325 -16.38 -11.65 8.52
CA MET A 325 -17.36 -11.02 7.63
C MET A 325 -16.92 -11.10 6.17
N LEU A 326 -15.65 -10.82 5.88
CA LEU A 326 -15.10 -10.89 4.53
C LEU A 326 -15.20 -12.30 3.94
N GLN A 327 -14.85 -13.34 4.71
CA GLN A 327 -14.92 -14.70 4.20
C GLN A 327 -16.37 -15.20 4.03
N VAL A 328 -17.30 -14.75 4.89
CA VAL A 328 -18.73 -15.04 4.66
C VAL A 328 -19.22 -14.35 3.40
N GLU A 329 -18.92 -13.06 3.21
CA GLU A 329 -19.26 -12.32 1.99
C GLU A 329 -18.75 -13.02 0.72
N ARG A 330 -17.51 -13.52 0.74
CA ARG A 330 -16.94 -14.31 -0.36
C ARG A 330 -17.68 -15.62 -0.59
N SER A 331 -18.03 -16.34 0.48
CA SER A 331 -18.75 -17.61 0.39
C SER A 331 -20.16 -17.49 -0.22
N LEU A 332 -20.72 -16.28 -0.25
CA LEU A 332 -22.01 -15.97 -0.86
C LEU A 332 -21.92 -15.62 -2.35
N SER A 333 -20.73 -15.60 -2.94
CA SER A 333 -20.58 -15.45 -4.39
C SER A 333 -20.97 -16.72 -5.14
N LYS A 334 -21.11 -16.61 -6.47
CA LYS A 334 -21.38 -17.75 -7.36
C LYS A 334 -20.38 -18.89 -7.05
N PRO A 335 -20.82 -20.16 -6.89
CA PRO A 335 -19.96 -21.27 -6.48
C PRO A 335 -18.73 -21.51 -7.35
N SER A 336 -18.78 -21.14 -8.63
CA SER A 336 -17.67 -21.28 -9.59
C SER A 336 -16.76 -20.06 -9.70
N HIS A 337 -17.12 -18.94 -9.08
CA HIS A 337 -16.40 -17.69 -9.21
C HIS A 337 -15.21 -17.65 -8.24
N ASP A 338 -14.02 -17.30 -8.74
CA ASP A 338 -12.79 -17.37 -7.94
C ASP A 338 -12.81 -16.48 -6.69
N TYR A 339 -13.60 -15.41 -6.68
CA TYR A 339 -13.80 -14.54 -5.51
C TYR A 339 -14.23 -15.31 -4.24
N GLY A 340 -14.90 -16.45 -4.39
CA GLY A 340 -15.29 -17.32 -3.28
C GLY A 340 -14.14 -18.09 -2.64
N LYS A 341 -12.94 -18.10 -3.23
CA LYS A 341 -11.78 -18.85 -2.71
C LYS A 341 -11.34 -18.35 -1.34
N PHE A 342 -10.83 -19.30 -0.56
CA PHE A 342 -10.19 -19.01 0.72
C PHE A 342 -8.71 -18.66 0.50
N GLY A 343 -8.40 -17.35 0.60
CA GLY A 343 -7.10 -16.81 0.19
C GLY A 343 -5.95 -16.95 1.20
N THR A 344 -6.23 -17.08 2.49
CA THR A 344 -5.17 -17.20 3.51
C THR A 344 -4.47 -18.55 3.43
N GLY A 345 -5.23 -19.62 3.19
CA GLY A 345 -4.74 -20.98 3.38
C GLY A 345 -4.60 -21.34 4.85
N ASN A 346 -4.43 -22.63 5.11
CA ASN A 346 -4.10 -23.16 6.44
C ASN A 346 -3.48 -24.54 6.29
N ARG A 347 -3.17 -25.21 7.40
CA ARG A 347 -2.58 -26.55 7.36
C ARG A 347 -3.50 -27.58 6.69
N THR A 348 -4.81 -27.43 6.82
CA THR A 348 -5.79 -28.32 6.19
C THR A 348 -5.69 -28.22 4.68
N THR A 349 -5.74 -27.02 4.10
CA THR A 349 -5.71 -26.83 2.65
C THR A 349 -4.34 -27.12 2.06
N LEU A 350 -3.28 -26.61 2.67
CA LEU A 350 -1.93 -26.63 2.11
C LEU A 350 -1.17 -27.93 2.34
N MET A 351 -1.59 -28.79 3.28
CA MET A 351 -0.88 -30.03 3.61
C MET A 351 -1.80 -31.23 3.68
N ILE A 352 -2.84 -31.21 4.53
CA ILE A 352 -3.66 -32.40 4.79
C ILE A 352 -4.46 -32.81 3.55
N GLU A 353 -5.26 -31.89 3.00
CA GLU A 353 -6.08 -32.14 1.81
C GLU A 353 -5.23 -32.23 0.55
N ALA A 354 -4.19 -31.40 0.43
CA ALA A 354 -3.22 -31.46 -0.65
C ALA A 354 -2.63 -32.88 -0.80
N LEU A 355 -2.04 -33.43 0.28
CA LEU A 355 -1.43 -34.76 0.27
C LEU A 355 -2.46 -35.87 0.06
N LYS A 356 -3.66 -35.75 0.66
CA LYS A 356 -4.76 -36.69 0.44
C LYS A 356 -5.18 -36.74 -1.04
N ASN A 357 -5.10 -35.61 -1.74
CA ASN A 357 -5.40 -35.50 -3.17
C ASN A 357 -4.17 -35.77 -4.07
N GLY A 358 -3.06 -36.26 -3.52
CA GLY A 358 -1.84 -36.58 -4.26
C GLY A 358 -1.03 -35.35 -4.71
N ILE A 359 -1.32 -34.17 -4.16
CA ILE A 359 -0.64 -32.91 -4.48
C ILE A 359 0.48 -32.70 -3.47
N GLN A 360 1.71 -32.61 -3.99
CA GLN A 360 2.89 -32.29 -3.18
C GLN A 360 3.03 -30.75 -3.07
N PRO A 361 2.91 -30.15 -1.87
CA PRO A 361 2.85 -28.69 -1.72
C PRO A 361 4.09 -27.98 -2.28
N ARG A 362 5.28 -28.52 -2.02
CA ARG A 362 6.54 -28.00 -2.57
C ARG A 362 6.56 -27.99 -4.09
N LYS A 363 6.06 -29.06 -4.72
CA LYS A 363 5.98 -29.14 -6.19
C LYS A 363 4.98 -28.13 -6.72
N ALA A 364 3.85 -27.97 -6.06
CA ALA A 364 2.84 -26.99 -6.43
C ALA A 364 3.38 -25.54 -6.32
N LEU A 365 4.18 -25.23 -5.30
CA LEU A 365 4.88 -23.94 -5.17
C LEU A 365 5.84 -23.66 -6.34
N LEU A 366 6.69 -24.64 -6.66
CA LEU A 366 7.63 -24.53 -7.77
C LEU A 366 6.89 -24.28 -9.09
N GLU A 367 5.82 -25.04 -9.35
CA GLU A 367 5.00 -24.84 -10.56
C GLU A 367 4.24 -23.52 -10.54
N PHE A 368 3.76 -23.06 -9.38
CA PHE A 368 3.08 -21.77 -9.25
C PHE A 368 4.03 -20.60 -9.56
N HIS A 369 5.22 -20.58 -8.95
CA HIS A 369 6.25 -19.57 -9.25
C HIS A 369 6.69 -19.64 -10.72
N LYS A 370 6.96 -20.84 -11.22
CA LYS A 370 7.33 -21.05 -12.62
C LYS A 370 6.24 -20.58 -13.57
N THR A 371 4.96 -20.77 -13.27
CA THR A 371 3.84 -20.36 -14.13
C THR A 371 3.61 -18.86 -14.09
N TYR A 372 3.60 -18.28 -12.89
CA TYR A 372 3.03 -16.95 -12.68
C TYR A 372 4.06 -15.85 -12.42
N TYR A 373 5.24 -16.15 -11.86
CA TYR A 373 6.23 -15.12 -11.54
C TYR A 373 7.00 -14.72 -12.80
N SER A 374 6.40 -13.85 -13.59
CA SER A 374 6.87 -13.39 -14.90
C SER A 374 7.12 -11.89 -14.91
N SER A 375 8.20 -11.43 -15.56
CA SER A 375 8.59 -10.00 -15.55
C SER A 375 7.57 -9.05 -16.19
N ASP A 376 6.83 -9.48 -17.22
CA ASP A 376 5.81 -8.69 -17.93
C ASP A 376 4.54 -8.38 -17.10
N ILE A 377 4.36 -9.07 -15.99
CA ILE A 377 3.28 -8.80 -15.04
C ILE A 377 3.79 -8.25 -13.71
N MET A 378 5.07 -7.88 -13.64
CA MET A 378 5.70 -7.27 -12.48
C MET A 378 5.81 -5.75 -12.63
N SER A 379 5.85 -5.07 -11.50
CA SER A 379 6.20 -3.65 -11.40
C SER A 379 7.15 -3.47 -10.22
N PHE A 380 8.20 -2.69 -10.41
CA PHE A 380 9.25 -2.50 -9.41
C PHE A 380 9.46 -1.01 -9.13
N ALA A 381 9.57 -0.62 -7.86
CA ALA A 381 9.89 0.74 -7.46
C ALA A 381 11.10 0.72 -6.53
N ILE A 382 12.02 1.66 -6.72
CA ILE A 382 13.24 1.81 -5.93
C ILE A 382 13.41 3.28 -5.56
N LEU A 383 13.67 3.54 -4.29
CA LEU A 383 14.04 4.83 -3.74
C LEU A 383 15.42 4.76 -3.14
N GLY A 384 16.28 5.72 -3.48
CA GLY A 384 17.61 5.83 -2.88
C GLY A 384 18.14 7.27 -2.80
N LYS A 385 19.30 7.42 -2.16
CA LYS A 385 20.06 8.69 -2.12
C LYS A 385 20.79 8.96 -3.43
N GLU A 386 21.05 7.88 -4.16
CA GLU A 386 21.82 7.85 -5.39
C GLU A 386 21.10 8.60 -6.51
N SER A 387 21.85 9.06 -7.52
CA SER A 387 21.26 9.74 -8.67
C SER A 387 20.37 8.78 -9.48
N LEU A 388 19.50 9.31 -10.34
CA LEU A 388 18.69 8.46 -11.22
C LEU A 388 19.55 7.56 -12.11
N ASP A 389 20.72 8.03 -12.54
CA ASP A 389 21.66 7.24 -13.36
C ASP A 389 22.31 6.11 -12.55
N ASP A 390 22.67 6.39 -11.29
CA ASP A 390 23.22 5.38 -10.37
C ASP A 390 22.17 4.31 -10.03
N LEU A 391 20.92 4.71 -9.75
CA LEU A 391 19.82 3.79 -9.48
C LEU A 391 19.51 2.92 -10.72
N GLU A 392 19.55 3.51 -11.91
CA GLU A 392 19.43 2.77 -13.17
C GLU A 392 20.58 1.77 -13.34
N GLN A 393 21.80 2.18 -13.02
CA GLN A 393 22.96 1.29 -13.04
C GLN A 393 22.82 0.14 -12.04
N MET A 394 22.27 0.38 -10.85
CA MET A 394 21.98 -0.70 -9.89
C MET A 394 20.98 -1.70 -10.48
N VAL A 395 19.91 -1.23 -11.12
CA VAL A 395 18.89 -2.12 -11.72
C VAL A 395 19.47 -2.92 -12.88
N THR A 396 20.28 -2.31 -13.73
CA THR A 396 20.87 -2.95 -14.92
C THR A 396 22.08 -3.82 -14.62
N SER A 397 22.86 -3.52 -13.57
CA SER A 397 23.98 -4.36 -13.15
C SER A 397 23.55 -5.57 -12.34
N LEU A 398 22.42 -5.47 -11.65
CA LEU A 398 21.78 -6.59 -10.97
C LEU A 398 20.91 -7.42 -11.94
N SER A 399 20.54 -8.62 -11.49
CA SER A 399 19.84 -9.61 -12.33
C SER A 399 18.35 -9.31 -12.60
N PHE A 400 17.88 -8.06 -12.50
CA PHE A 400 16.47 -7.72 -12.77
C PHE A 400 16.09 -7.95 -14.24
N GLY A 401 17.04 -7.71 -15.16
CA GLY A 401 16.87 -8.05 -16.58
C GLY A 401 16.81 -9.55 -16.87
N ASN A 402 17.25 -10.39 -15.93
CA ASN A 402 17.26 -11.85 -16.09
C ASN A 402 15.97 -12.52 -15.63
N ILE A 403 15.03 -11.78 -15.04
CA ILE A 403 13.71 -12.31 -14.67
C ILE A 403 12.99 -12.70 -15.96
N GLU A 404 12.65 -13.98 -16.07
CA GLU A 404 12.09 -14.56 -17.29
C GLU A 404 10.77 -13.88 -17.68
N LYS A 405 10.68 -13.48 -18.95
CA LYS A 405 9.44 -13.03 -19.58
C LYS A 405 8.68 -14.23 -20.15
N LYS A 406 7.78 -14.78 -19.35
CA LYS A 406 6.96 -15.96 -19.68
C LYS A 406 5.72 -15.61 -20.51
N ASN A 407 5.45 -14.32 -20.75
CA ASN A 407 4.30 -13.80 -21.51
C ASN A 407 2.97 -14.26 -20.88
N VAL A 408 2.84 -14.06 -19.57
CA VAL A 408 1.67 -14.47 -18.81
C VAL A 408 0.55 -13.47 -19.04
N SER A 409 -0.58 -13.94 -19.55
CA SER A 409 -1.78 -13.10 -19.64
C SER A 409 -2.29 -12.78 -18.24
N ARG A 410 -2.38 -11.50 -17.88
CA ARG A 410 -3.01 -11.07 -16.64
C ARG A 410 -4.46 -11.55 -16.60
N LYS A 411 -4.84 -12.27 -15.54
CA LYS A 411 -6.20 -12.74 -15.37
C LYS A 411 -7.12 -11.56 -15.06
N THR A 412 -8.26 -11.53 -15.73
CA THR A 412 -9.35 -10.58 -15.48
C THR A 412 -10.65 -11.33 -15.33
N TRP A 413 -11.56 -10.82 -14.51
CA TRP A 413 -12.87 -11.39 -14.20
C TRP A 413 -13.94 -10.53 -14.84
N SER A 414 -14.28 -10.80 -16.10
CA SER A 414 -15.30 -10.03 -16.83
C SER A 414 -16.72 -10.17 -16.27
N GLU A 415 -16.96 -11.21 -15.48
CA GLU A 415 -18.23 -11.41 -14.79
C GLU A 415 -18.08 -11.10 -13.31
N GLY A 416 -19.07 -10.37 -12.76
CA GLY A 416 -19.13 -10.12 -11.33
C GLY A 416 -19.40 -11.39 -10.52
N PRO A 417 -18.96 -11.42 -9.23
CA PRO A 417 -19.12 -12.57 -8.35
C PRO A 417 -20.56 -12.84 -7.92
N TYR A 418 -21.49 -11.91 -8.12
CA TYR A 418 -22.88 -12.00 -7.69
C TYR A 418 -23.81 -11.99 -8.91
N GLY A 419 -24.59 -13.06 -9.09
CA GLY A 419 -25.69 -13.12 -10.06
C GLY A 419 -27.04 -12.90 -9.37
N ASP A 420 -28.14 -13.03 -10.11
CA ASP A 420 -29.49 -12.73 -9.61
C ASP A 420 -29.85 -13.49 -8.33
N GLU A 421 -29.42 -14.75 -8.21
CA GLU A 421 -29.64 -15.59 -7.02
C GLU A 421 -28.85 -15.14 -5.78
N GLN A 422 -27.76 -14.38 -5.98
CA GLN A 422 -26.93 -13.85 -4.91
C GLN A 422 -27.31 -12.41 -4.51
N LEU A 423 -28.27 -11.78 -5.20
CA LEU A 423 -28.76 -10.43 -4.90
C LEU A 423 -30.01 -10.46 -4.02
N GLY A 424 -30.30 -9.35 -3.35
CA GLY A 424 -31.48 -9.23 -2.50
C GLY A 424 -31.45 -10.12 -1.24
N VAL A 425 -30.28 -10.62 -0.89
CA VAL A 425 -30.06 -11.48 0.29
C VAL A 425 -29.83 -10.66 1.54
N LYS A 426 -30.38 -11.13 2.67
CA LYS A 426 -30.10 -10.61 4.00
C LYS A 426 -29.25 -11.64 4.75
N VAL A 427 -28.13 -11.19 5.29
CA VAL A 427 -27.20 -12.03 6.05
C VAL A 427 -27.16 -11.53 7.49
N GLU A 428 -27.51 -12.39 8.44
CA GLU A 428 -27.40 -12.11 9.86
C GLU A 428 -26.13 -12.80 10.39
N LEU A 429 -25.18 -12.01 10.86
CA LEU A 429 -23.89 -12.50 11.37
C LEU A 429 -23.82 -12.29 12.87
N VAL A 430 -23.42 -13.34 13.58
CA VAL A 430 -23.11 -13.28 15.02
C VAL A 430 -21.64 -12.88 15.17
N PRO A 431 -21.34 -11.65 15.64
CA PRO A 431 -19.97 -11.20 15.84
C PRO A 431 -19.35 -11.85 17.09
N VAL A 432 -18.02 -11.86 17.14
CA VAL A 432 -17.24 -12.26 18.32
C VAL A 432 -17.29 -11.17 19.38
N LYS A 433 -17.14 -9.91 18.97
CA LYS A 433 -17.29 -8.74 19.85
C LYS A 433 -18.75 -8.29 19.93
N ASP A 434 -19.10 -7.54 20.97
CA ASP A 434 -20.40 -6.86 21.05
C ASP A 434 -20.44 -5.68 20.06
N LEU A 435 -20.80 -5.99 18.82
CA LEU A 435 -20.84 -5.06 17.70
C LEU A 435 -22.21 -5.09 17.04
N ARG A 436 -22.66 -3.91 16.63
CA ARG A 436 -23.92 -3.72 15.91
C ARG A 436 -23.62 -2.92 14.64
N TYR A 437 -23.57 -3.62 13.51
CA TYR A 437 -23.32 -3.03 12.19
C TYR A 437 -24.40 -3.44 11.20
N LEU A 438 -24.66 -2.54 10.26
CA LEU A 438 -25.42 -2.82 9.05
C LEU A 438 -24.52 -2.49 7.86
N THR A 439 -24.24 -3.49 7.04
CA THR A 439 -23.49 -3.32 5.79
C THR A 439 -24.44 -3.50 4.62
N LEU A 440 -24.50 -2.52 3.72
CA LEU A 440 -25.23 -2.60 2.46
C LEU A 440 -24.19 -2.67 1.33
N THR A 441 -24.19 -3.78 0.59
CA THR A 441 -23.25 -4.00 -0.51
C THR A 441 -24.01 -4.01 -1.82
N PHE A 442 -23.56 -3.19 -2.77
CA PHE A 442 -24.11 -3.13 -4.13
C PHE A 442 -23.01 -3.49 -5.11
N PRO A 443 -23.16 -4.58 -5.91
CA PRO A 443 -22.24 -4.83 -6.99
C PRO A 443 -22.39 -3.73 -8.04
N ILE A 444 -21.28 -3.14 -8.41
CA ILE A 444 -21.18 -2.15 -9.48
C ILE A 444 -20.13 -2.63 -10.48
N ARG A 445 -20.21 -2.12 -11.72
CA ARG A 445 -19.15 -2.38 -12.72
C ARG A 445 -17.80 -1.86 -12.21
N ASP A 446 -16.72 -2.41 -12.74
CA ASP A 446 -15.38 -1.88 -12.52
C ASP A 446 -15.22 -0.49 -13.17
N TYR A 447 -14.90 0.52 -12.35
CA TYR A 447 -14.69 1.92 -12.78
C TYR A 447 -13.20 2.32 -12.74
N ARG A 448 -12.26 1.37 -12.62
CA ARG A 448 -10.81 1.68 -12.58
C ARG A 448 -10.34 2.49 -13.79
N ASP A 449 -10.85 2.19 -14.97
CA ASP A 449 -10.50 2.93 -16.18
C ASP A 449 -11.05 4.38 -16.15
N ASP A 450 -12.13 4.60 -15.41
CA ASP A 450 -12.80 5.88 -15.18
C ASP A 450 -12.21 6.67 -13.98
N TYR A 451 -11.01 6.34 -13.51
CA TYR A 451 -10.34 6.95 -12.33
C TYR A 451 -10.32 8.50 -12.29
N ARG A 452 -10.48 9.18 -13.43
CA ARG A 452 -10.46 10.66 -13.50
C ARG A 452 -11.76 11.31 -13.07
N SER A 453 -12.86 10.74 -13.55
CA SER A 453 -14.19 11.16 -13.14
C SER A 453 -14.54 10.56 -11.79
N TRP A 454 -13.89 9.43 -11.44
CA TRP A 454 -14.03 8.69 -10.20
C TRP A 454 -15.49 8.59 -9.74
N PRO A 455 -16.38 8.08 -10.61
CA PRO A 455 -17.83 8.21 -10.42
C PRO A 455 -18.32 7.48 -9.17
N ALA A 456 -17.73 6.31 -8.87
CA ALA A 456 -18.04 5.55 -7.67
C ALA A 456 -17.71 6.34 -6.39
N HIS A 457 -16.59 7.06 -6.38
CA HIS A 457 -16.22 7.95 -5.28
C HIS A 457 -17.12 9.18 -5.18
N TYR A 458 -17.52 9.77 -6.30
CA TYR A 458 -18.47 10.89 -6.26
C TYR A 458 -19.77 10.49 -5.55
N VAL A 459 -20.33 9.32 -5.90
CA VAL A 459 -21.54 8.80 -5.27
C VAL A 459 -21.30 8.43 -3.81
N SER A 460 -20.21 7.73 -3.49
CA SER A 460 -19.91 7.32 -2.11
C SER A 460 -19.60 8.52 -1.21
N HIS A 461 -18.98 9.57 -1.74
CA HIS A 461 -18.78 10.84 -1.04
C HIS A 461 -20.10 11.49 -0.64
N LEU A 462 -21.11 11.50 -1.53
CA LEU A 462 -22.43 12.03 -1.21
C LEU A 462 -23.19 11.19 -0.18
N ILE A 463 -23.14 9.86 -0.31
CA ILE A 463 -23.79 8.94 0.63
C ILE A 463 -23.13 9.01 2.01
N GLY A 464 -21.79 9.06 2.04
CA GLY A 464 -20.96 9.14 3.24
C GLY A 464 -20.81 10.55 3.82
N HIS A 465 -21.47 11.55 3.25
CA HIS A 465 -21.35 12.93 3.71
C HIS A 465 -21.89 13.08 5.15
N GLU A 466 -21.15 13.79 6.01
CA GLU A 466 -21.51 13.93 7.42
C GLU A 466 -22.10 15.31 7.78
N GLY A 467 -22.15 16.24 6.84
CA GLY A 467 -22.68 17.58 7.07
C GLY A 467 -24.22 17.67 7.11
N PRO A 468 -24.77 18.86 7.37
CA PRO A 468 -26.22 19.07 7.48
C PRO A 468 -27.00 18.60 6.24
N GLY A 469 -28.15 17.97 6.48
CA GLY A 469 -29.03 17.45 5.42
C GLY A 469 -28.59 16.09 4.84
N SER A 470 -27.50 15.49 5.34
CA SER A 470 -27.04 14.19 4.88
C SER A 470 -27.86 13.01 5.43
N LEU A 471 -27.65 11.84 4.81
CA LEU A 471 -28.22 10.57 5.30
C LEU A 471 -27.80 10.29 6.74
N LEU A 472 -26.52 10.45 7.07
CA LEU A 472 -26.03 10.27 8.45
C LEU A 472 -26.73 11.22 9.42
N SER A 473 -26.92 12.49 9.05
CA SER A 473 -27.59 13.48 9.90
C SER A 473 -29.01 13.04 10.28
N GLU A 474 -29.79 12.54 9.32
CA GLU A 474 -31.15 12.07 9.59
C GLU A 474 -31.17 10.77 10.41
N LEU A 475 -30.27 9.82 10.13
CA LEU A 475 -30.17 8.57 10.91
C LEU A 475 -29.72 8.83 12.36
N LYS A 476 -28.80 9.77 12.57
CA LYS A 476 -28.39 10.25 13.91
C LYS A 476 -29.55 10.94 14.62
N ARG A 477 -30.30 11.81 13.94
CA ARG A 477 -31.48 12.50 14.50
C ARG A 477 -32.53 11.53 15.04
N ARG A 478 -32.66 10.35 14.42
CA ARG A 478 -33.56 9.27 14.87
C ARG A 478 -32.96 8.37 15.96
N GLY A 479 -31.68 8.53 16.29
CA GLY A 479 -30.97 7.69 17.25
C GLY A 479 -30.71 6.27 16.75
N TRP A 480 -30.62 6.06 15.43
CA TRP A 480 -30.47 4.71 14.85
C TRP A 480 -29.00 4.30 14.64
N VAL A 481 -28.13 5.25 14.30
CA VAL A 481 -26.70 4.99 14.02
C VAL A 481 -25.83 6.09 14.62
N ASN A 482 -24.57 5.74 14.94
CA ASN A 482 -23.56 6.69 15.43
C ASN A 482 -22.59 7.14 14.33
N SER A 483 -22.38 6.33 13.30
CA SER A 483 -21.50 6.62 12.17
C SER A 483 -22.04 5.94 10.91
N LEU A 484 -21.62 6.46 9.75
CA LEU A 484 -21.89 5.87 8.45
C LEU A 484 -20.66 6.10 7.60
N SER A 485 -20.19 5.05 6.92
CA SER A 485 -19.16 5.15 5.89
C SER A 485 -19.71 4.59 4.59
N ALA A 486 -19.28 5.20 3.49
CA ALA A 486 -19.56 4.72 2.15
C ALA A 486 -18.27 4.84 1.32
N GLY A 487 -18.01 3.84 0.50
CA GLY A 487 -16.83 3.79 -0.35
C GLY A 487 -17.00 2.70 -1.38
N ASP A 488 -16.29 2.82 -2.49
CA ASP A 488 -16.10 1.73 -3.43
C ASP A 488 -14.94 0.83 -2.97
N ARG A 489 -15.06 -0.47 -3.25
CA ARG A 489 -14.05 -1.47 -2.94
C ARG A 489 -13.74 -2.27 -4.19
N LEU A 490 -12.46 -2.28 -4.58
CA LEU A 490 -11.99 -3.10 -5.69
C LEU A 490 -11.81 -4.55 -5.21
N LEU A 491 -12.45 -5.49 -5.91
CA LEU A 491 -12.33 -6.91 -5.59
C LEU A 491 -11.15 -7.53 -6.34
N ALA A 492 -11.17 -7.49 -7.67
CA ALA A 492 -10.12 -7.98 -8.55
C ALA A 492 -10.32 -7.40 -9.96
N ARG A 493 -9.30 -7.38 -10.82
CA ARG A 493 -9.35 -6.82 -12.19
C ARG A 493 -10.44 -7.39 -13.10
N GLY A 494 -11.22 -6.52 -13.76
CA GLY A 494 -12.28 -6.93 -14.70
C GLY A 494 -13.66 -6.68 -14.13
#